data_AF-A0A662WT32-F1
#
_entry.id   AF-A0A662WT32-F1
#
_cell.length_a   1.000
_cell.length_b   1.000
_cell.length_c   1.000
_cell.angle_alpha   90.00
_cell.angle_beta   90.00
_cell.angle_gamma   90.00
#
_symmetry.space_group_name_H-M   'P 1'
#
loop_
_entity.id
_entity.type
_entity.pdbx_description
1 polymer ?
#
loop_
_entity_poly.entity_id
_entity_poly.type
_entity_poly.pdbx_seq_one_letter_code
_entity_poly.pdbx_strand_id
1 'polypeptide(L)'
;LQVQLEAQTPVPGLDADAVQDILLDKDNIEHDVRDVKIVHQAKSLRALKRSLQREKQLAVDAAKQCKLMETAKQQLEQEMDTLQLKLQRFQARAAAANHANAISLAVTPGDNNNQQTPDSPMPSSSDSGGDSGALRKLCEELKVKNVALQQELKKTQRALVREVGDDVAWDEVLANSNAASGASRRGRAQHIIMLKAKVKKLQAQLAAKSDSVATKPQEAGATLDVDQRAQQDLSSQHMHRQKLLDQLTTQRDELEERVHRVTRKYDALKARASILDREKQETRSKFQVLVEKSRTDDALVDALQRQLETWKAKLHEARRARTADGSGKGGSANQEERGELERLRKVVAAHKSGGGDRLMPQPSEISQYRAIAVRCLLCTATGASVGLKAQLEAKDKQLRAVQQPPGGPALATPALPAIGDDGASRIPVCLALSSGSRRLERVRSCLSTGNVAALGGPLPSAAVAMEQQQQQLKQEMETLRKTFRQSLREKDERIADLQQQQEHQSANGGSVDENAMSQELQDLQEENTFLRHEFDKLKARYEAVVRPPSGSGKKKPHGKAQ
;
A
#
# COMPACT_ATOMS: atom_id res chain seq x y z
N LEU A 1 -5.69 -69.12 23.93
CA LEU A 1 -6.27 -70.06 22.94
C LEU A 1 -7.76 -69.79 22.70
N GLN A 2 -8.61 -69.72 23.73
CA GLN A 2 -10.05 -69.45 23.54
C GLN A 2 -10.35 -68.07 22.92
N VAL A 3 -9.66 -67.02 23.38
CA VAL A 3 -9.76 -65.66 22.80
C VAL A 3 -9.26 -65.60 21.34
N GLN A 4 -8.32 -66.48 20.95
CA GLN A 4 -7.85 -66.57 19.56
C GLN A 4 -8.80 -67.35 18.66
N LEU A 5 -9.60 -68.27 19.21
CA LEU A 5 -10.63 -69.00 18.49
C LEU A 5 -11.90 -68.16 18.31
N GLU A 6 -12.23 -67.31 19.28
CA GLU A 6 -13.36 -66.38 19.21
C GLU A 6 -13.12 -65.24 18.20
N ALA A 7 -11.86 -64.84 17.98
CA ALA A 7 -11.50 -63.87 16.94
C ALA A 7 -11.58 -64.41 15.49
N GLN A 8 -11.80 -65.71 15.31
CA GLN A 8 -11.94 -66.33 13.98
C GLN A 8 -13.39 -66.55 13.55
N THR A 9 -14.38 -66.20 14.39
CA THR A 9 -15.78 -66.31 13.97
C THR A 9 -16.11 -65.19 12.99
N PRO A 10 -16.60 -65.51 11.76
CA PRO A 10 -16.95 -64.49 10.78
C PRO A 10 -18.05 -63.59 11.33
N VAL A 11 -17.85 -62.27 11.21
CA VAL A 11 -18.79 -61.26 11.72
C VAL A 11 -20.12 -61.41 10.98
N PRO A 12 -21.23 -61.73 11.68
CA PRO A 12 -22.52 -61.92 11.03
C PRO A 12 -22.95 -60.66 10.27
N GLY A 13 -23.18 -60.80 8.97
CA GLY A 13 -23.56 -59.69 8.08
C GLY A 13 -22.40 -59.00 7.36
N LEU A 14 -21.15 -59.41 7.60
CA LEU A 14 -20.01 -58.98 6.81
C LEU A 14 -19.77 -59.99 5.68
N ASP A 15 -20.18 -59.64 4.46
CA ASP A 15 -19.89 -60.42 3.27
C ASP A 15 -18.39 -60.31 2.94
N ALA A 16 -17.63 -61.35 3.26
CA ALA A 16 -16.19 -61.38 3.07
C ALA A 16 -15.80 -61.22 1.60
N ASP A 17 -16.64 -61.72 0.68
CA ASP A 17 -16.40 -61.64 -0.76
C ASP A 17 -16.60 -60.20 -1.25
N ALA A 18 -17.61 -59.48 -0.75
CA ALA A 18 -17.82 -58.06 -1.07
C ALA A 18 -16.68 -57.16 -0.53
N VAL A 19 -16.14 -57.46 0.65
CA VAL A 19 -14.99 -56.73 1.21
C VAL A 19 -13.73 -57.02 0.40
N GLN A 20 -13.56 -58.25 -0.07
CA GLN A 20 -12.44 -58.67 -0.91
C GLN A 20 -12.51 -58.06 -2.31
N ASP A 21 -13.69 -57.95 -2.92
CA ASP A 21 -13.90 -57.21 -4.17
C ASP A 21 -13.57 -55.73 -4.02
N ILE A 22 -13.98 -55.07 -2.93
CA ILE A 22 -13.64 -53.66 -2.66
C ILE A 22 -12.13 -53.46 -2.43
N LEU A 23 -11.42 -54.48 -1.92
CA LEU A 23 -9.97 -54.45 -1.70
C LEU A 23 -9.18 -54.77 -2.97
N LEU A 24 -9.70 -55.63 -3.84
CA LEU A 24 -9.04 -56.06 -5.09
C LEU A 24 -9.34 -55.15 -6.28
N ASP A 25 -10.52 -54.50 -6.34
CA ASP A 25 -10.88 -53.55 -7.41
C ASP A 25 -10.32 -52.13 -7.20
N LYS A 26 -9.71 -51.84 -6.04
CA LYS A 26 -9.19 -50.49 -5.73
C LYS A 26 -7.96 -50.09 -6.54
N ASP A 27 -7.26 -51.03 -7.14
CA ASP A 27 -6.05 -50.75 -7.92
C ASP A 27 -6.29 -50.72 -9.45
N ASN A 28 -7.49 -51.09 -9.91
CA ASN A 28 -7.84 -51.17 -11.34
C ASN A 28 -8.98 -50.26 -11.78
N ILE A 29 -9.39 -49.28 -10.96
CA ILE A 29 -10.08 -48.11 -11.51
C ILE A 29 -9.00 -47.33 -12.27
N GLU A 30 -8.87 -47.62 -13.57
CA GLU A 30 -8.18 -46.72 -14.52
C GLU A 30 -8.84 -45.35 -14.38
N HIS A 31 -8.31 -44.53 -13.47
CA HIS A 31 -8.65 -43.14 -13.39
C HIS A 31 -8.23 -42.59 -14.74
N ASP A 32 -9.21 -42.13 -15.54
CA ASP A 32 -8.92 -41.56 -16.85
C ASP A 32 -7.74 -40.59 -16.66
N VAL A 33 -6.63 -40.87 -17.34
CA VAL A 33 -5.38 -40.11 -17.20
C VAL A 33 -5.64 -38.62 -17.41
N ARG A 34 -6.70 -38.29 -18.17
CA ARG A 34 -7.25 -36.96 -18.32
C ARG A 34 -7.75 -36.35 -17.00
N ASP A 35 -8.57 -37.06 -16.23
CA ASP A 35 -9.15 -36.56 -14.99
C ASP A 35 -8.10 -36.35 -13.91
N VAL A 36 -7.14 -37.27 -13.78
CA VAL A 36 -5.98 -37.11 -12.89
C VAL A 36 -5.19 -35.85 -13.26
N LYS A 37 -4.98 -35.61 -14.55
CA LYS A 37 -4.27 -34.43 -15.06
C LYS A 37 -5.06 -33.14 -14.83
N ILE A 38 -6.39 -33.17 -14.99
CA ILE A 38 -7.27 -32.03 -14.67
C ILE A 38 -7.19 -31.68 -13.19
N VAL A 39 -7.26 -32.67 -12.29
CA VAL A 39 -7.16 -32.45 -10.84
C VAL A 39 -5.78 -31.90 -10.48
N HIS A 40 -4.71 -32.46 -11.05
CA HIS A 40 -3.34 -31.99 -10.82
C HIS A 40 -3.16 -30.54 -11.30
N GLN A 41 -3.63 -30.20 -12.51
CA GLN A 41 -3.60 -28.84 -13.04
C GLN A 41 -4.42 -27.88 -12.18
N ALA A 42 -5.61 -28.28 -11.72
CA ALA A 42 -6.44 -27.47 -10.83
C ALA A 42 -5.79 -27.23 -9.45
N LYS A 43 -5.06 -28.23 -8.92
CA LYS A 43 -4.27 -28.10 -7.69
C LYS A 43 -3.09 -27.16 -7.90
N SER A 44 -2.38 -27.29 -9.02
CA SER A 44 -1.28 -26.40 -9.42
C SER A 44 -1.75 -24.95 -9.61
N LEU A 45 -2.87 -24.74 -10.31
CA LEU A 45 -3.48 -23.42 -10.47
C LEU A 45 -3.88 -22.78 -9.13
N ARG A 46 -4.43 -23.56 -8.19
CA ARG A 46 -4.75 -23.06 -6.85
C ARG A 46 -3.49 -22.66 -6.06
N ALA A 47 -2.42 -23.45 -6.15
CA ALA A 47 -1.14 -23.14 -5.52
C ALA A 47 -0.52 -21.86 -6.11
N LEU A 48 -0.48 -21.75 -7.44
CA LEU A 48 0.02 -20.58 -8.17
C LEU A 48 -0.81 -19.33 -7.84
N LYS A 49 -2.14 -19.44 -7.77
CA LYS A 49 -3.02 -18.31 -7.42
C LYS A 49 -2.75 -17.79 -6.00
N ARG A 50 -2.55 -18.68 -5.03
CA ARG A 50 -2.16 -18.30 -3.66
C ARG A 50 -0.77 -17.65 -3.63
N SER A 51 0.19 -18.20 -4.37
CA SER A 51 1.54 -17.60 -4.48
C SER A 51 1.48 -16.19 -5.05
N LEU A 52 0.74 -16.01 -6.15
CA LEU A 52 0.55 -14.71 -6.79
C LEU A 52 -0.10 -13.70 -5.83
N GLN A 53 -1.05 -14.13 -5.01
CA GLN A 53 -1.71 -13.25 -4.05
C GLN A 53 -0.77 -12.82 -2.91
N ARG A 54 0.07 -13.73 -2.41
CA ARG A 54 1.13 -13.38 -1.44
C ARG A 54 2.15 -12.42 -2.04
N GLU A 55 2.56 -12.65 -3.29
CA GLU A 55 3.52 -11.80 -3.99
C GLU A 55 2.95 -10.39 -4.27
N LYS A 56 1.67 -10.29 -4.61
CA LYS A 56 0.96 -9.00 -4.70
C LYS A 56 0.95 -8.25 -3.37
N GLN A 57 0.73 -8.94 -2.27
CA GLN A 57 0.72 -8.32 -0.94
C GLN A 57 2.12 -7.79 -0.58
N LEU A 58 3.16 -8.60 -0.81
CA LEU A 58 4.55 -8.18 -0.59
C LEU A 58 4.93 -6.96 -1.46
N ALA A 59 4.46 -6.89 -2.70
CA ALA A 59 4.69 -5.72 -3.57
C ALA A 59 4.00 -4.45 -3.04
N VAL A 60 2.79 -4.58 -2.48
CA VAL A 60 2.07 -3.45 -1.85
C VAL A 60 2.81 -2.97 -0.61
N ASP A 61 3.30 -3.87 0.23
CA ASP A 61 4.01 -3.49 1.46
C ASP A 61 5.39 -2.90 1.17
N ALA A 62 6.11 -3.42 0.18
CA ALA A 62 7.34 -2.80 -0.33
C ALA A 62 7.09 -1.38 -0.87
N ALA A 63 6.00 -1.16 -1.61
CA ALA A 63 5.64 0.16 -2.13
C ALA A 63 5.32 1.16 -1.00
N LYS A 64 4.69 0.71 0.10
CA LYS A 64 4.48 1.55 1.30
C LYS A 64 5.81 1.91 1.95
N GLN A 65 6.71 0.94 2.10
CA GLN A 65 8.03 1.16 2.70
C GLN A 65 8.86 2.16 1.87
N CYS A 66 8.83 2.06 0.53
CA CYS A 66 9.49 3.04 -0.34
C CYS A 66 8.95 4.46 -0.14
N LYS A 67 7.62 4.63 -0.03
CA LYS A 67 7.02 5.95 0.24
C LYS A 67 7.46 6.52 1.59
N LEU A 68 7.51 5.69 2.63
CA LEU A 68 7.98 6.12 3.96
C LEU A 68 9.44 6.58 3.91
N MET A 69 10.31 5.80 3.26
CA MET A 69 11.73 6.16 3.08
C MET A 69 11.90 7.44 2.24
N GLU A 70 11.06 7.64 1.22
CA GLU A 70 11.06 8.85 0.40
C GLU A 70 10.65 10.08 1.21
N THR A 71 9.63 9.96 2.08
CA THR A 71 9.26 11.05 2.99
C THR A 71 10.34 11.36 4.02
N ALA A 72 11.01 10.33 4.57
CA ALA A 72 12.11 10.53 5.51
C ALA A 72 13.32 11.20 4.81
N LYS A 73 13.62 10.80 3.57
CA LYS A 73 14.64 11.45 2.76
C LYS A 73 14.33 12.94 2.54
N GLN A 74 13.09 13.28 2.17
CA GLN A 74 12.68 14.68 1.97
C GLN A 74 12.82 15.51 3.26
N GLN A 75 12.53 14.93 4.43
CA GLN A 75 12.73 15.61 5.72
C GLN A 75 14.22 15.89 5.97
N LEU A 76 15.09 14.90 5.75
CA LEU A 76 16.54 15.07 5.90
C LEU A 76 17.11 16.11 4.91
N GLU A 77 16.61 16.15 3.67
CA GLU A 77 16.98 17.17 2.69
C GLU A 77 16.59 18.58 3.18
N GLN A 78 15.38 18.76 3.71
CA GLN A 78 14.95 20.03 4.30
C GLN A 78 15.78 20.46 5.52
N GLU A 79 16.18 19.51 6.36
CA GLU A 79 17.08 19.78 7.48
C GLU A 79 18.47 20.19 7.01
N MET A 80 19.00 19.53 5.98
CA MET A 80 20.28 19.90 5.36
C MET A 80 20.24 21.30 4.76
N ASP A 81 19.19 21.66 4.01
CA ASP A 81 19.02 23.01 3.46
C ASP A 81 18.92 24.06 4.57
N THR A 82 18.20 23.75 5.65
CA THR A 82 18.07 24.63 6.81
C THR A 82 19.41 24.84 7.51
N LEU A 83 20.22 23.78 7.65
CA LEU A 83 21.56 23.84 8.24
C LEU A 83 22.54 24.58 7.32
N GLN A 84 22.47 24.39 6.00
CA GLN A 84 23.25 25.16 5.03
C GLN A 84 22.93 26.65 5.12
N LEU A 85 21.65 27.02 5.20
CA LEU A 85 21.24 28.42 5.34
C LEU A 85 21.71 29.02 6.67
N LYS A 86 21.69 28.25 7.77
CA LYS A 86 22.25 28.68 9.06
C LYS A 86 23.76 28.90 8.93
N LEU A 87 24.49 27.96 8.32
CA LEU A 87 25.93 28.08 8.09
C LEU A 87 26.27 29.32 7.26
N GLN A 88 25.53 29.56 6.17
CA GLN A 88 25.71 30.75 5.33
C GLN A 88 25.46 32.05 6.12
N ARG A 89 24.43 32.09 6.98
CA ARG A 89 24.17 33.24 7.86
C ARG A 89 25.28 33.44 8.90
N PHE A 90 25.83 32.36 9.47
CA PHE A 90 26.96 32.45 10.38
C PHE A 90 28.22 32.98 9.68
N GLN A 91 28.50 32.49 8.47
CA GLN A 91 29.61 32.98 7.65
C GLN A 91 29.44 34.47 7.28
N ALA A 92 28.23 34.89 6.91
CA ALA A 92 27.94 36.30 6.64
C ALA A 92 28.11 37.20 7.88
N ARG A 93 27.72 36.72 9.06
CA ARG A 93 27.96 37.43 10.34
C ARG A 93 29.44 37.50 10.69
N ALA A 94 30.20 36.43 10.47
CA ALA A 94 31.65 36.41 10.69
C ALA A 94 32.38 37.38 9.74
N ALA A 95 31.97 37.42 8.47
CA ALA A 95 32.51 38.37 7.49
C ALA A 95 32.19 39.83 7.86
N ALA A 96 30.95 40.11 8.30
CA ALA A 96 30.56 41.45 8.77
C ALA A 96 31.32 41.89 10.04
N ALA A 97 31.57 40.97 10.98
CA ALA A 97 32.39 41.24 12.16
C ALA A 97 33.85 41.56 11.81
N ASN A 98 34.42 40.85 10.82
CA ASN A 98 35.77 41.15 10.31
C ASN A 98 35.84 42.52 9.61
N HIS A 99 34.79 42.92 8.87
CA HIS A 99 34.69 44.26 8.29
C HIS A 99 34.54 45.36 9.35
N ALA A 100 33.78 45.13 10.42
CA ALA A 100 33.65 46.08 11.53
C ALA A 100 34.97 46.27 12.30
N ASN A 101 35.75 45.18 12.48
CA ASN A 101 37.05 45.25 13.14
C ASN A 101 38.12 45.93 12.27
N ALA A 102 38.05 45.80 10.94
CA ALA A 102 38.92 46.51 10.01
C ALA A 102 38.66 48.03 9.98
N ILE A 103 37.41 48.46 10.19
CA ILE A 103 37.04 49.89 10.27
C ILE A 103 37.45 50.51 11.62
N SER A 104 37.41 49.74 12.71
CA SER A 104 37.83 50.23 14.05
C SER A 104 39.35 50.40 14.21
N LEU A 105 40.18 49.81 13.33
CA LEU A 105 41.64 49.99 13.32
C LEU A 105 42.13 51.16 12.46
N ALA A 106 41.22 51.87 11.78
CA ALA A 106 41.53 52.99 10.88
C ALA A 106 41.18 54.38 11.46
N VAL A 107 41.10 54.52 12.79
CA VAL A 107 40.97 55.82 13.46
C VAL A 107 42.32 56.24 14.02
N THR A 108 43.04 57.07 13.27
CA THR A 108 44.22 57.82 13.72
C THR A 108 43.81 59.03 14.57
N PRO A 109 44.64 59.47 15.54
CA PRO A 109 44.34 60.62 16.39
C PRO A 109 44.77 61.93 15.72
N GLY A 110 43.90 62.94 15.69
CA GLY A 110 44.27 64.28 15.22
C GLY A 110 43.11 65.25 15.05
N ASP A 111 43.18 66.34 15.82
CA ASP A 111 42.62 67.68 15.61
C ASP A 111 41.11 68.00 15.76
N ASN A 112 40.85 68.75 16.83
CA ASN A 112 40.24 70.09 16.87
C ASN A 112 38.89 70.39 16.18
N ASN A 113 38.09 71.11 16.97
CA ASN A 113 37.13 72.16 16.61
C ASN A 113 35.64 71.77 16.41
N ASN A 114 34.88 72.10 17.46
CA ASN A 114 33.75 73.06 17.44
C ASN A 114 32.55 72.84 16.49
N GLN A 115 31.39 72.79 17.14
CA GLN A 115 30.07 73.31 16.73
C GLN A 115 29.18 72.56 15.73
N GLN A 116 27.92 72.47 16.18
CA GLN A 116 26.65 72.59 15.44
C GLN A 116 25.96 71.32 14.90
N THR A 117 24.90 70.95 15.63
CA THR A 117 23.58 70.54 15.10
C THR A 117 23.14 71.43 13.92
N PRO A 118 22.38 70.91 12.92
CA PRO A 118 20.92 71.09 13.00
C PRO A 118 20.02 70.02 12.32
N ASP A 119 18.84 69.87 12.92
CA ASP A 119 17.48 69.58 12.43
C ASP A 119 17.14 69.00 11.02
N SER A 120 16.36 67.90 11.08
CA SER A 120 15.18 67.49 10.26
C SER A 120 15.32 67.20 8.75
N PRO A 121 14.36 66.51 8.06
CA PRO A 121 13.07 65.95 8.50
C PRO A 121 12.72 64.52 7.98
N MET A 122 11.69 63.91 8.56
CA MET A 122 10.96 62.75 8.02
C MET A 122 10.31 63.04 6.65
N PRO A 123 9.99 61.99 5.87
CA PRO A 123 8.58 61.84 5.49
C PRO A 123 8.04 60.39 5.60
N SER A 124 6.94 60.29 6.36
CA SER A 124 5.67 59.59 6.14
C SER A 124 5.52 58.32 5.27
N SER A 125 4.65 57.45 5.80
CA SER A 125 3.82 56.39 5.17
C SER A 125 4.55 55.08 4.86
N SER A 126 4.08 53.89 5.24
CA SER A 126 2.72 53.40 5.45
C SER A 126 2.76 52.11 6.29
N ASP A 127 1.72 51.93 7.10
CA ASP A 127 1.07 50.65 7.43
C ASP A 127 1.95 49.37 7.54
N SER A 128 2.45 49.06 8.73
CA SER A 128 2.96 47.71 9.09
C SER A 128 2.78 47.45 10.59
N GLY A 129 1.57 47.71 11.11
CA GLY A 129 1.26 47.54 12.54
C GLY A 129 1.25 46.08 13.04
N GLY A 130 1.21 45.10 12.14
CA GLY A 130 1.21 43.67 12.48
C GLY A 130 2.59 43.07 12.72
N ASP A 131 3.59 43.43 11.90
CA ASP A 131 4.89 42.76 11.87
C ASP A 131 5.82 43.19 13.02
N SER A 132 5.69 44.43 13.51
CA SER A 132 6.48 44.91 14.66
C SER A 132 6.14 44.14 15.94
N GLY A 133 4.87 43.75 16.13
CA GLY A 133 4.44 42.95 17.28
C GLY A 133 4.93 41.51 17.22
N ALA A 134 4.90 40.90 16.04
CA ALA A 134 5.42 39.54 15.82
C ALA A 134 6.95 39.48 15.97
N LEU A 135 7.68 40.46 15.42
CA LEU A 135 9.13 40.56 15.62
C LEU A 135 9.49 40.76 17.08
N ARG A 136 8.75 41.62 17.81
CA ARG A 136 9.03 41.88 19.23
C ARG A 136 8.82 40.63 20.09
N LYS A 137 7.75 39.86 19.84
CA LYS A 137 7.51 38.56 20.48
C LYS A 137 8.63 37.55 20.18
N LEU A 138 9.06 37.46 18.92
CA LEU A 138 10.18 36.60 18.54
C LEU A 138 11.49 37.02 19.21
N CYS A 139 11.76 38.31 19.34
CA CYS A 139 12.91 38.82 20.07
C CYS A 139 12.84 38.48 21.57
N GLU A 140 11.67 38.61 22.20
CA GLU A 140 11.44 38.21 23.59
C GLU A 140 11.69 36.70 23.78
N GLU A 141 11.12 35.87 22.90
CA GLU A 141 11.30 34.42 22.91
C GLU A 141 12.76 34.01 22.69
N LEU A 142 13.48 34.69 21.80
CA LEU A 142 14.90 34.44 21.57
C LEU A 142 15.75 34.84 22.77
N LYS A 143 15.40 35.92 23.48
CA LYS A 143 16.06 36.29 24.74
C LYS A 143 15.84 35.22 25.82
N VAL A 144 14.60 34.76 25.99
CA VAL A 144 14.27 33.68 26.95
C VAL A 144 15.03 32.41 26.61
N LYS A 145 15.07 32.02 25.32
CA LYS A 145 15.84 30.85 24.85
C LYS A 145 17.34 31.02 25.07
N ASN A 146 17.90 32.21 24.83
CA ASN A 146 19.33 32.47 25.05
C ASN A 146 19.68 32.34 26.54
N VAL A 147 18.86 32.90 27.44
CA VAL A 147 19.04 32.76 28.89
C VAL A 147 18.92 31.30 29.32
N ALA A 148 17.95 30.54 28.79
CA ALA A 148 17.81 29.11 29.07
C ALA A 148 19.04 28.31 28.61
N LEU A 149 19.54 28.55 27.39
CA LEU A 149 20.75 27.90 26.87
C LEU A 149 22.00 28.26 27.69
N GLN A 150 22.13 29.51 28.16
CA GLN A 150 23.23 29.89 29.05
C GLN A 150 23.15 29.17 30.41
N GLN A 151 21.95 28.95 30.94
CA GLN A 151 21.75 28.18 32.16
C GLN A 151 22.05 26.70 31.97
N GLU A 152 21.64 26.11 30.84
CA GLU A 152 21.98 24.73 30.48
C GLU A 152 23.48 24.55 30.29
N LEU A 153 24.16 25.46 29.58
CA LEU A 153 25.61 25.45 29.43
C LEU A 153 26.33 25.50 30.79
N LYS A 154 25.87 26.34 31.71
CA LYS A 154 26.42 26.40 33.08
C LYS A 154 26.11 25.14 33.90
N LYS A 155 25.01 24.43 33.61
CA LYS A 155 24.67 23.17 34.28
C LYS A 155 25.52 22.02 33.73
N THR A 156 25.69 21.93 32.41
CA THR A 156 26.52 20.91 31.77
C THR A 156 27.99 21.09 32.11
N GLN A 157 28.49 22.34 32.12
CA GLN A 157 29.85 22.63 32.57
C GLN A 157 30.06 22.23 34.04
N ARG A 158 29.09 22.46 34.92
CA ARG A 158 29.14 22.01 36.33
C ARG A 158 28.99 20.50 36.51
N ALA A 159 28.33 19.80 35.59
CA ALA A 159 28.26 18.34 35.59
C ALA A 159 29.60 17.75 35.13
N LEU A 160 30.16 18.28 34.04
CA LEU A 160 31.48 17.92 33.52
C LEU A 160 32.59 18.14 34.55
N VAL A 161 32.58 19.27 35.29
CA VAL A 161 33.54 19.52 36.38
C VAL A 161 33.40 18.48 37.50
N ARG A 162 32.18 18.08 37.87
CA ARG A 162 31.96 17.02 38.88
C ARG A 162 32.41 15.63 38.42
N GLU A 163 32.32 15.34 37.12
CA GLU A 163 32.74 14.06 36.55
C GLU A 163 34.25 13.98 36.34
N VAL A 164 34.89 15.10 36.01
CA VAL A 164 36.33 15.17 35.69
C VAL A 164 37.20 15.48 36.91
N GLY A 165 36.60 16.04 37.98
CA GLY A 165 37.31 16.46 39.19
C GLY A 165 37.83 17.90 39.10
N ASP A 166 37.92 18.59 40.24
CA ASP A 166 38.31 20.01 40.32
C ASP A 166 39.79 20.27 39.92
N ASP A 167 40.57 19.22 39.70
CA ASP A 167 42.02 19.30 39.41
C ASP A 167 42.36 19.46 37.92
N VAL A 168 41.37 19.62 37.03
CA VAL A 168 41.59 19.80 35.58
C VAL A 168 41.24 21.23 35.15
N ALA A 169 42.28 22.02 34.87
CA ALA A 169 42.14 23.36 34.32
C ALA A 169 41.56 23.30 32.89
N TRP A 170 40.25 23.51 32.77
CA TRP A 170 39.52 23.46 31.49
C TRP A 170 40.05 24.44 30.44
N ASP A 171 40.57 25.59 30.88
CA ASP A 171 41.19 26.58 30.01
C ASP A 171 42.45 26.02 29.32
N GLU A 172 43.18 25.13 29.98
CA GLU A 172 44.38 24.48 29.43
C GLU A 172 44.01 23.39 28.41
N VAL A 173 42.92 22.65 28.65
CA VAL A 173 42.40 21.62 27.72
C VAL A 173 41.85 22.26 26.44
N LEU A 174 41.14 23.39 26.56
CA LEU A 174 40.60 24.16 25.44
C LEU A 174 41.69 24.96 24.69
N ALA A 175 42.68 25.50 25.39
CA ALA A 175 43.84 26.12 24.75
C ALA A 175 44.66 25.08 23.96
N ASN A 176 44.79 23.86 24.48
CA ASN A 176 45.51 22.76 23.83
C ASN A 176 44.75 22.13 22.64
N SER A 177 43.43 22.32 22.53
CA SER A 177 42.66 21.84 21.37
C SER A 177 42.77 22.77 20.16
N ASN A 178 43.03 24.06 20.37
CA ASN A 178 42.95 25.10 19.33
C ASN A 178 44.29 25.56 18.75
N ALA A 179 45.43 25.05 19.26
CA ALA A 179 46.75 25.36 18.71
C ALA A 179 47.18 24.36 17.62
N ALA A 180 47.21 24.82 16.37
CA ALA A 180 47.57 24.09 15.16
C ALA A 180 49.09 23.83 15.00
N SER A 181 49.77 23.28 16.01
CA SER A 181 51.19 22.88 15.87
C SER A 181 51.50 21.59 16.63
N GLY A 182 51.80 20.53 15.86
CA GLY A 182 51.84 19.13 16.29
C GLY A 182 53.13 18.69 17.00
N ALA A 183 53.55 19.34 18.08
CA ALA A 183 54.79 18.97 18.78
C ALA A 183 54.63 18.35 20.19
N SER A 184 53.44 18.36 20.80
CA SER A 184 53.24 17.83 22.18
C SER A 184 52.11 16.79 22.30
N ARG A 185 51.81 16.04 21.23
CA ARG A 185 50.81 14.96 21.27
C ARG A 185 51.48 13.59 21.30
N ARG A 186 52.15 13.26 22.41
CA ARG A 186 52.31 11.83 22.74
C ARG A 186 50.94 11.32 23.20
N GLY A 187 50.19 10.73 22.27
CA GLY A 187 48.81 10.32 22.52
C GLY A 187 48.70 9.39 23.73
N ARG A 188 47.56 9.40 24.42
CA ARG A 188 47.28 8.51 25.57
C ARG A 188 47.62 7.05 25.26
N ALA A 189 47.37 6.61 24.04
CA ALA A 189 47.77 5.29 23.54
C ALA A 189 49.30 5.05 23.59
N GLN A 190 50.12 6.01 23.17
CA GLN A 190 51.58 5.92 23.27
C GLN A 190 52.10 5.98 24.71
N HIS A 191 51.44 6.74 25.59
CA HIS A 191 51.77 6.72 27.03
C HIS A 191 51.44 5.36 27.66
N ILE A 192 50.28 4.79 27.34
CA ILE A 192 49.89 3.46 27.80
C ILE A 192 50.88 2.39 27.30
N ILE A 193 51.28 2.44 26.02
CA ILE A 193 52.26 1.50 25.46
C ILE A 193 53.61 1.62 26.19
N MET A 194 54.09 2.84 26.45
CA MET A 194 55.34 3.05 27.16
C MET A 194 55.29 2.58 28.61
N LEU A 195 54.19 2.86 29.31
CA LEU A 195 53.98 2.41 30.69
C LEU A 195 53.88 0.89 30.76
N LYS A 196 53.16 0.24 29.83
CA LYS A 196 53.13 -1.23 29.71
C LYS A 196 54.52 -1.82 29.49
N ALA A 197 55.35 -1.21 28.64
CA ALA A 197 56.73 -1.65 28.42
C ALA A 197 57.59 -1.51 29.67
N LYS A 198 57.45 -0.41 30.43
CA LYS A 198 58.14 -0.22 31.71
C LYS A 198 57.70 -1.23 32.77
N VAL A 199 56.40 -1.49 32.90
CA VAL A 199 55.86 -2.50 33.83
C VAL A 199 56.41 -3.88 33.49
N LYS A 200 56.40 -4.27 32.20
CA LYS A 200 56.96 -5.56 31.76
C LYS A 200 58.46 -5.68 32.07
N LYS A 201 59.23 -4.58 31.91
CA LYS A 201 60.66 -4.55 32.24
C LYS A 201 60.89 -4.68 33.75
N LEU A 202 60.10 -4.01 34.58
CA LEU A 202 60.19 -4.10 36.04
C LEU A 202 59.76 -5.48 36.55
N GLN A 203 58.72 -6.06 35.97
CA GLN A 203 58.30 -7.44 36.26
C GLN A 203 59.40 -8.45 35.93
N ALA A 204 60.06 -8.32 34.78
CA ALA A 204 61.21 -9.17 34.43
C ALA A 204 62.40 -8.98 35.39
N GLN A 205 62.64 -7.76 35.87
CA GLN A 205 63.68 -7.47 36.86
C GLN A 205 63.35 -8.01 38.25
N LEU A 206 62.07 -8.07 38.62
CA LEU A 206 61.61 -8.69 39.86
C LEU A 206 61.70 -10.21 39.80
N ALA A 207 61.28 -10.83 38.68
CA ALA A 207 61.44 -12.27 38.46
C ALA A 207 62.92 -12.69 38.48
N ALA A 208 63.81 -11.93 37.85
CA ALA A 208 65.25 -12.19 37.90
C ALA A 208 65.88 -11.95 39.29
N LYS A 209 65.23 -11.19 40.17
CA LYS A 209 65.65 -10.98 41.58
C LYS A 209 65.04 -11.99 42.55
N SER A 210 63.88 -12.57 42.24
CA SER A 210 63.28 -13.63 43.06
C SER A 210 64.00 -14.96 42.94
N ASP A 211 64.73 -15.20 41.84
CA ASP A 211 65.47 -16.44 41.60
C ASP A 211 66.81 -16.55 42.36
N SER A 212 67.24 -15.50 43.10
CA SER A 212 68.49 -15.53 43.87
C SER A 212 68.34 -15.86 45.37
N VAL A 213 67.12 -16.20 45.83
CA VAL A 213 66.90 -16.70 47.20
C VAL A 213 66.30 -18.10 47.11
N ALA A 214 67.18 -19.08 47.10
CA ALA A 214 66.83 -20.49 47.19
C ALA A 214 66.12 -20.81 48.52
N THR A 215 64.93 -21.42 48.47
CA THR A 215 64.48 -22.34 49.53
C THR A 215 63.37 -23.29 49.06
N LYS A 216 63.78 -24.56 48.91
CA LYS A 216 63.04 -25.84 49.06
C LYS A 216 61.81 -26.15 48.17
N PRO A 217 61.78 -27.33 47.52
CA PRO A 217 60.58 -27.89 46.92
C PRO A 217 59.76 -28.55 48.03
N GLN A 218 58.67 -27.91 48.44
CA GLN A 218 57.66 -28.54 49.27
C GLN A 218 56.35 -28.57 48.48
N GLU A 219 55.85 -29.79 48.32
CA GLU A 219 54.50 -30.19 47.93
C GLU A 219 53.47 -29.04 47.87
N ALA A 220 53.15 -28.58 46.66
CA ALA A 220 51.92 -27.84 46.39
C ALA A 220 51.11 -28.69 45.41
N GLY A 221 50.23 -29.51 45.97
CA GLY A 221 49.28 -30.29 45.18
C GLY A 221 48.41 -29.37 44.34
N ALA A 222 48.25 -29.73 43.06
CA ALA A 222 47.06 -29.57 42.22
C ALA A 222 46.21 -28.28 42.29
N THR A 223 46.74 -27.17 42.81
CA THR A 223 46.17 -25.85 42.60
C THR A 223 46.77 -25.36 41.30
N LEU A 224 46.03 -25.54 40.19
CA LEU A 224 46.30 -24.75 38.99
C LEU A 224 46.51 -23.31 39.44
N ASP A 225 47.70 -22.79 39.17
CA ASP A 225 48.09 -21.41 39.45
C ASP A 225 46.94 -20.51 38.98
N VAL A 226 46.48 -19.61 39.85
CA VAL A 226 45.27 -18.80 39.61
C VAL A 226 45.39 -18.05 38.27
N ASP A 227 46.63 -17.70 37.90
CA ASP A 227 47.00 -17.06 36.65
C ASP A 227 46.79 -17.98 35.43
N GLN A 228 47.11 -19.27 35.53
CA GLN A 228 46.92 -20.25 34.46
C GLN A 228 45.43 -20.51 34.22
N ARG A 229 44.62 -20.53 35.28
CA ARG A 229 43.16 -20.62 35.17
C ARG A 229 42.55 -19.36 34.56
N ALA A 230 42.99 -18.18 35.00
CA ALA A 230 42.56 -16.91 34.41
C ALA A 230 42.92 -16.83 32.91
N GLN A 231 44.09 -17.32 32.51
CA GLN A 231 44.52 -17.35 31.12
C GLN A 231 43.67 -18.32 30.27
N GLN A 232 43.33 -19.49 30.81
CA GLN A 232 42.41 -20.43 30.15
C GLN A 232 41.01 -19.81 29.98
N ASP A 233 40.48 -19.17 31.03
CA ASP A 233 39.17 -18.50 30.98
C ASP A 233 39.15 -17.37 29.94
N LEU A 234 40.18 -16.52 29.90
CA LEU A 234 40.32 -15.48 28.88
C LEU A 234 40.38 -16.06 27.45
N SER A 235 41.12 -17.16 27.25
CA SER A 235 41.17 -17.83 25.95
C SER A 235 39.80 -18.41 25.55
N SER A 236 39.06 -18.97 26.51
CA SER A 236 37.73 -19.55 26.28
C SER A 236 36.72 -18.45 25.91
N GLN A 237 36.79 -17.30 26.59
CA GLN A 237 35.97 -16.13 26.26
C GLN A 237 36.34 -15.55 24.91
N HIS A 238 37.62 -15.49 24.55
CA HIS A 238 38.05 -15.05 23.22
C HIS A 238 37.52 -15.97 22.13
N MET A 239 37.64 -17.28 22.29
CA MET A 239 37.09 -18.26 21.35
C MET A 239 35.56 -18.16 21.24
N HIS A 240 34.85 -17.93 22.36
CA HIS A 240 33.41 -17.73 22.34
C HIS A 240 33.02 -16.45 21.59
N ARG A 241 33.70 -15.33 21.87
CA ARG A 241 33.50 -14.07 21.14
C ARG A 241 33.79 -14.22 19.64
N GLN A 242 34.86 -14.94 19.27
CA GLN A 242 35.19 -15.21 17.88
C GLN A 242 34.09 -16.03 17.19
N LYS A 243 33.60 -17.10 17.81
CA LYS A 243 32.49 -17.90 17.27
C LYS A 243 31.22 -17.06 17.08
N LEU A 244 30.91 -16.18 18.03
CA LEU A 244 29.75 -15.27 17.91
C LEU A 244 29.94 -14.27 16.75
N LEU A 245 31.16 -13.73 16.58
CA LEU A 245 31.47 -12.86 15.45
C LEU A 245 31.35 -13.59 14.11
N ASP A 246 31.84 -14.83 14.02
CA ASP A 246 31.73 -15.64 12.80
C ASP A 246 30.25 -15.98 12.50
N GLN A 247 29.45 -16.28 13.52
CA GLN A 247 28.00 -16.47 13.39
C GLN A 247 27.28 -15.21 12.93
N LEU A 248 27.58 -14.05 13.51
CA LEU A 248 26.97 -12.79 13.08
C LEU A 248 27.40 -12.41 11.65
N THR A 249 28.64 -12.71 11.27
CA THR A 249 29.17 -12.45 9.92
C THR A 249 28.46 -13.33 8.89
N THR A 250 28.30 -14.62 9.17
CA THR A 250 27.57 -15.55 8.29
C THR A 250 26.09 -15.17 8.17
N GLN A 251 25.43 -14.78 9.26
CA GLN A 251 24.06 -14.26 9.22
C GLN A 251 23.93 -12.98 8.39
N ARG A 252 24.89 -12.06 8.50
CA ARG A 252 24.94 -10.86 7.65
C ARG A 252 25.04 -11.27 6.17
N ASP A 253 25.94 -12.18 5.82
CA ASP A 253 26.12 -12.64 4.44
C ASP A 253 24.86 -13.29 3.86
N GLU A 254 24.20 -14.14 4.63
CA GLU A 254 22.94 -14.77 4.23
C GLU A 254 21.82 -13.75 4.00
N LEU A 255 21.74 -12.73 4.86
CA LEU A 255 20.79 -11.64 4.73
C LEU A 255 21.09 -10.78 3.50
N GLU A 256 22.34 -10.42 3.25
CA GLU A 256 22.77 -9.68 2.06
C GLU A 256 22.45 -10.45 0.77
N GLU A 257 22.73 -11.76 0.74
CA GLU A 257 22.40 -12.61 -0.40
C GLU A 257 20.88 -12.73 -0.61
N ARG A 258 20.09 -12.81 0.48
CA ARG A 258 18.63 -12.79 0.41
C ARG A 258 18.11 -11.47 -0.16
N VAL A 259 18.66 -10.33 0.28
CA VAL A 259 18.32 -9.01 -0.27
C VAL A 259 18.62 -8.96 -1.76
N HIS A 260 19.82 -9.36 -2.19
CA HIS A 260 20.18 -9.39 -3.61
C HIS A 260 19.26 -10.28 -4.44
N ARG A 261 18.90 -11.47 -3.95
CA ARG A 261 17.94 -12.37 -4.61
C ARG A 261 16.57 -11.73 -4.78
N VAL A 262 16.06 -11.04 -3.75
CA VAL A 262 14.76 -10.35 -3.80
C VAL A 262 14.80 -9.16 -4.76
N THR A 263 15.86 -8.36 -4.73
CA THR A 263 16.04 -7.22 -5.65
C THR A 263 16.01 -7.66 -7.11
N ARG A 264 16.74 -8.73 -7.47
CA ARG A 264 16.71 -9.28 -8.85
C ARG A 264 15.31 -9.71 -9.27
N LYS A 265 14.53 -10.35 -8.37
CA LYS A 265 13.14 -10.73 -8.65
C LYS A 265 12.25 -9.50 -8.84
N TYR A 266 12.42 -8.49 -8.00
CA TYR A 266 11.69 -7.22 -8.11
C TYR A 266 11.96 -6.52 -9.45
N ASP A 267 13.22 -6.43 -9.87
CA ASP A 267 13.59 -5.82 -11.14
C ASP A 267 13.02 -6.58 -12.34
N ALA A 268 13.06 -7.91 -12.31
CA ALA A 268 12.44 -8.76 -13.34
C ALA A 268 10.92 -8.56 -13.41
N LEU A 269 10.24 -8.49 -12.27
CA LEU A 269 8.79 -8.21 -12.21
C LEU A 269 8.45 -6.81 -12.71
N LYS A 270 9.27 -5.80 -12.35
CA LYS A 270 9.12 -4.41 -12.81
C LYS A 270 9.26 -4.32 -14.32
N ALA A 271 10.26 -4.98 -14.91
CA ALA A 271 10.44 -5.06 -16.36
C ALA A 271 9.23 -5.72 -17.04
N ARG A 272 8.74 -6.84 -16.49
CA ARG A 272 7.54 -7.53 -17.01
C ARG A 272 6.30 -6.65 -16.95
N ALA A 273 6.08 -5.93 -15.85
CA ALA A 273 4.94 -5.03 -15.70
C ALA A 273 4.97 -3.92 -16.75
N SER A 274 6.14 -3.31 -16.98
CA SER A 274 6.34 -2.29 -18.03
C SER A 274 6.00 -2.81 -19.43
N ILE A 275 6.44 -4.04 -19.77
CA ILE A 275 6.12 -4.67 -21.07
C ILE A 275 4.61 -4.90 -21.20
N LEU A 276 3.95 -5.43 -20.17
CA LEU A 276 2.51 -5.69 -20.19
C LEU A 276 1.69 -4.40 -20.31
N ASP A 277 2.11 -3.31 -19.66
CA ASP A 277 1.45 -2.01 -19.80
C ASP A 277 1.60 -1.44 -21.21
N ARG A 278 2.78 -1.61 -21.83
CA ARG A 278 3.02 -1.25 -23.24
C ARG A 278 2.10 -2.05 -24.18
N GLU A 279 2.02 -3.37 -24.03
CA GLU A 279 1.16 -4.24 -24.83
C GLU A 279 -0.34 -3.92 -24.66
N LYS A 280 -0.76 -3.63 -23.42
CA LYS A 280 -2.11 -3.15 -23.12
C LYS A 280 -2.42 -1.84 -23.83
N GLN A 281 -1.46 -0.91 -23.88
CA GLN A 281 -1.66 0.35 -24.59
C GLN A 281 -1.72 0.14 -26.10
N GLU A 282 -0.86 -0.71 -26.67
CA GLU A 282 -0.91 -1.06 -28.09
C GLU A 282 -2.22 -1.71 -28.50
N THR A 283 -2.73 -2.65 -27.70
CA THR A 283 -4.02 -3.30 -27.96
C THR A 283 -5.17 -2.29 -27.89
N ARG A 284 -5.17 -1.38 -26.91
CA ARG A 284 -6.13 -0.26 -26.87
C ARG A 284 -6.08 0.60 -28.12
N SER A 285 -4.89 1.01 -28.58
CA SER A 285 -4.73 1.79 -29.81
C SER A 285 -5.26 1.02 -31.03
N LYS A 286 -4.97 -0.28 -31.15
CA LYS A 286 -5.53 -1.13 -32.22
C LYS A 286 -7.05 -1.18 -32.19
N PHE A 287 -7.65 -1.34 -31.00
CA PHE A 287 -9.10 -1.31 -30.83
C PHE A 287 -9.69 0.05 -31.19
N GLN A 288 -9.05 1.14 -30.80
CA GLN A 288 -9.48 2.49 -31.15
C GLN A 288 -9.53 2.69 -32.67
N VAL A 289 -8.49 2.27 -33.39
CA VAL A 289 -8.47 2.31 -34.86
C VAL A 289 -9.61 1.48 -35.47
N LEU A 290 -9.92 0.31 -34.92
CA LEU A 290 -11.05 -0.51 -35.39
C LEU A 290 -12.40 0.15 -35.14
N VAL A 291 -12.57 0.83 -34.00
CA VAL A 291 -13.78 1.60 -33.70
C VAL A 291 -13.92 2.79 -34.65
N GLU A 292 -12.84 3.50 -34.94
CA GLU A 292 -12.82 4.61 -35.91
C GLU A 292 -13.15 4.14 -37.34
N LYS A 293 -12.63 2.97 -37.75
CA LYS A 293 -13.01 2.33 -39.01
C LYS A 293 -14.50 1.99 -39.05
N SER A 294 -15.02 1.33 -37.99
CA SER A 294 -16.44 1.00 -37.89
C SER A 294 -17.33 2.23 -37.98
N ARG A 295 -16.94 3.35 -37.34
CA ARG A 295 -17.68 4.62 -37.45
C ARG A 295 -17.67 5.18 -38.87
N THR A 296 -16.54 5.08 -39.56
CA THR A 296 -16.43 5.47 -40.98
C THR A 296 -17.31 4.58 -41.87
N ASP A 297 -17.32 3.27 -41.62
CA ASP A 297 -18.17 2.31 -42.34
C ASP A 297 -19.66 2.58 -42.08
N ASP A 298 -20.06 2.86 -40.84
CA ASP A 298 -21.43 3.23 -40.47
C ASP A 298 -21.86 4.53 -41.19
N ALA A 299 -20.99 5.54 -41.22
CA ALA A 299 -21.26 6.79 -41.93
C ALA A 299 -21.42 6.58 -43.45
N LEU A 300 -20.63 5.68 -44.05
CA LEU A 300 -20.77 5.29 -45.45
C LEU A 300 -22.09 4.55 -45.71
N VAL A 301 -22.48 3.62 -44.85
CA VAL A 301 -23.76 2.91 -44.93
C VAL A 301 -24.93 3.90 -44.85
N ASP A 302 -24.90 4.83 -43.90
CA ASP A 302 -25.92 5.87 -43.78
C ASP A 302 -25.98 6.76 -45.04
N ALA A 303 -24.84 7.10 -45.64
CA ALA A 303 -24.80 7.89 -46.88
C ALA A 303 -25.44 7.14 -48.06
N LEU A 304 -25.15 5.85 -48.22
CA LEU A 304 -25.74 5.00 -49.26
C LEU A 304 -27.24 4.80 -49.03
N GLN A 305 -27.69 4.62 -47.79
CA GLN A 305 -29.11 4.53 -47.46
C GLN A 305 -29.86 5.82 -47.80
N ARG A 306 -29.29 7.01 -47.50
CA ARG A 306 -29.88 8.29 -47.91
C ARG A 306 -30.00 8.41 -49.43
N GLN A 307 -29.00 7.93 -50.18
CA GLN A 307 -29.06 7.91 -51.65
C GLN A 307 -30.17 6.98 -52.16
N LEU A 308 -30.27 5.75 -51.65
CA LEU A 308 -31.34 4.82 -52.00
C LEU A 308 -32.72 5.41 -51.72
N GLU A 309 -32.87 6.11 -50.60
CA GLU A 309 -34.14 6.68 -50.18
C GLU A 309 -34.52 7.86 -51.09
N THR A 310 -33.53 8.65 -51.51
CA THR A 310 -33.69 9.69 -52.53
C THR A 310 -34.13 9.09 -53.88
N TRP A 311 -33.53 7.99 -54.32
CA TRP A 311 -33.91 7.31 -55.56
C TRP A 311 -35.30 6.68 -55.49
N LYS A 312 -35.67 6.06 -54.36
CA LYS A 312 -37.03 5.56 -54.11
C LYS A 312 -38.05 6.70 -54.16
N ALA A 313 -37.75 7.85 -53.54
CA ALA A 313 -38.63 9.02 -53.58
C ALA A 313 -38.82 9.54 -55.01
N LYS A 314 -37.75 9.66 -55.80
CA LYS A 314 -37.82 10.03 -57.22
C LYS A 314 -38.66 9.04 -58.05
N LEU A 315 -38.49 7.73 -57.82
CA LEU A 315 -39.28 6.70 -58.50
C LEU A 315 -40.76 6.77 -58.13
N HIS A 316 -41.06 6.99 -56.85
CA HIS A 316 -42.44 7.20 -56.38
C HIS A 316 -43.05 8.46 -56.99
N GLU A 317 -42.30 9.55 -57.09
CA GLU A 317 -42.75 10.79 -57.72
C GLU A 317 -43.02 10.60 -59.23
N ALA A 318 -42.10 9.97 -59.96
CA ALA A 318 -42.30 9.61 -61.36
C ALA A 318 -43.51 8.68 -61.58
N ARG A 319 -43.80 7.79 -60.62
CA ARG A 319 -45.01 6.96 -60.64
C ARG A 319 -46.29 7.76 -60.36
N ARG A 320 -46.24 8.74 -59.45
CA ARG A 320 -47.37 9.66 -59.18
C ARG A 320 -47.65 10.56 -60.38
N ALA A 321 -46.63 11.17 -60.97
CA ALA A 321 -46.79 11.99 -62.18
C ALA A 321 -47.49 11.21 -63.31
N ARG A 322 -47.07 9.95 -63.56
CA ARG A 322 -47.73 9.06 -64.54
C ARG A 322 -49.17 8.69 -64.22
N THR A 323 -49.58 8.73 -62.96
CA THR A 323 -50.97 8.41 -62.55
C THR A 323 -51.86 9.66 -62.45
N ALA A 324 -51.27 10.85 -62.33
CA ALA A 324 -51.98 12.13 -62.40
C ALA A 324 -52.26 12.59 -63.84
N ASP A 325 -51.37 12.30 -64.79
CA ASP A 325 -51.50 12.71 -66.20
C ASP A 325 -52.23 11.69 -67.09
N GLY A 326 -53.18 10.95 -66.52
CA GLY A 326 -53.99 9.92 -67.19
C GLY A 326 -54.92 10.42 -68.32
N SER A 327 -54.74 11.64 -68.83
CA SER A 327 -55.52 12.15 -69.96
C SER A 327 -54.70 13.10 -70.86
N GLY A 328 -53.87 12.53 -71.73
CA GLY A 328 -53.50 13.17 -73.00
C GLY A 328 -52.00 13.39 -73.25
N LYS A 329 -51.51 12.80 -74.35
CA LYS A 329 -50.21 13.06 -75.04
C LYS A 329 -48.92 12.57 -74.35
N GLY A 330 -48.75 11.24 -74.25
CA GLY A 330 -47.52 10.60 -73.70
C GLY A 330 -46.51 10.05 -74.73
N GLY A 331 -46.15 10.82 -75.78
CA GLY A 331 -45.24 10.33 -76.83
C GLY A 331 -43.76 10.70 -76.67
N SER A 332 -43.46 11.89 -76.13
CA SER A 332 -42.11 12.47 -76.23
C SER A 332 -41.20 12.19 -75.03
N ALA A 333 -41.74 12.10 -73.81
CA ALA A 333 -40.96 11.86 -72.59
C ALA A 333 -40.36 10.44 -72.52
N ASN A 334 -40.96 9.47 -73.22
CA ASN A 334 -40.47 8.10 -73.27
C ASN A 334 -39.14 7.95 -74.03
N GLN A 335 -38.80 8.84 -74.96
CA GLN A 335 -37.57 8.71 -75.75
C GLN A 335 -36.33 9.13 -74.96
N GLU A 336 -36.47 10.16 -74.13
CA GLU A 336 -35.41 10.66 -73.25
C GLU A 336 -35.17 9.71 -72.08
N GLU A 337 -36.23 9.24 -71.40
CA GLU A 337 -36.13 8.20 -70.35
C GLU A 337 -35.52 6.89 -70.89
N ARG A 338 -35.86 6.50 -72.13
CA ARG A 338 -35.30 5.30 -72.77
C ARG A 338 -33.83 5.49 -73.15
N GLY A 339 -33.44 6.69 -73.60
CA GLY A 339 -32.04 7.05 -73.85
C GLY A 339 -31.19 7.06 -72.57
N GLU A 340 -31.76 7.52 -71.46
CA GLU A 340 -31.09 7.53 -70.16
C GLU A 340 -30.97 6.11 -69.57
N LEU A 341 -32.01 5.27 -69.72
CA LEU A 341 -31.96 3.84 -69.39
C LEU A 341 -30.92 3.08 -70.22
N GLU A 342 -30.77 3.40 -71.51
CA GLU A 342 -29.73 2.81 -72.39
C GLU A 342 -28.33 3.24 -71.93
N ARG A 343 -28.16 4.50 -71.52
CA ARG A 343 -26.91 5.01 -70.93
C ARG A 343 -26.57 4.30 -69.62
N LEU A 344 -27.53 4.14 -68.72
CA LEU A 344 -27.35 3.42 -67.45
C LEU A 344 -27.03 1.94 -67.70
N ARG A 345 -27.67 1.28 -68.68
CA ARG A 345 -27.32 -0.09 -69.09
C ARG A 345 -25.87 -0.19 -69.56
N LYS A 346 -25.38 0.78 -70.35
CA LYS A 346 -23.96 0.80 -70.79
C LYS A 346 -22.99 0.98 -69.61
N VAL A 347 -23.31 1.84 -68.65
CA VAL A 347 -22.46 2.05 -67.46
C VAL A 347 -22.43 0.79 -66.57
N VAL A 348 -23.58 0.17 -66.33
CA VAL A 348 -23.66 -1.09 -65.55
C VAL A 348 -22.96 -2.24 -66.29
N ALA A 349 -23.10 -2.34 -67.61
CA ALA A 349 -22.38 -3.33 -68.41
C ALA A 349 -20.86 -3.14 -68.34
N ALA A 350 -20.37 -1.90 -68.39
CA ALA A 350 -18.94 -1.59 -68.26
C ALA A 350 -18.39 -1.95 -66.86
N HIS A 351 -19.16 -1.70 -65.79
CA HIS A 351 -18.78 -2.12 -64.44
C HIS A 351 -18.86 -3.64 -64.24
N LYS A 352 -19.79 -4.33 -64.92
CA LYS A 352 -19.96 -5.78 -64.85
C LYS A 352 -18.88 -6.54 -65.65
N SER A 353 -18.38 -5.97 -66.75
CA SER A 353 -17.29 -6.57 -67.53
C SER A 353 -15.89 -6.32 -66.92
N GLY A 354 -15.73 -5.27 -66.10
CA GLY A 354 -14.48 -4.98 -65.39
C GLY A 354 -14.34 -5.67 -64.02
N GLY A 355 -15.46 -6.18 -63.47
CA GLY A 355 -15.52 -6.83 -62.16
C GLY A 355 -15.66 -8.35 -62.26
N GLY A 356 -14.78 -9.02 -63.00
CA GLY A 356 -14.69 -10.49 -62.98
C GLY A 356 -14.38 -11.00 -61.57
N ASP A 357 -15.18 -11.97 -61.11
CA ASP A 357 -14.85 -12.94 -60.06
C ASP A 357 -14.50 -12.44 -58.65
N ARG A 358 -15.18 -11.42 -58.15
CA ARG A 358 -15.35 -11.30 -56.69
C ARG A 358 -16.60 -12.05 -56.25
N LEU A 359 -16.41 -13.34 -56.00
CA LEU A 359 -17.24 -14.15 -55.09
C LEU A 359 -17.74 -13.26 -53.95
N MET A 360 -19.05 -13.34 -53.65
CA MET A 360 -19.65 -12.79 -52.44
C MET A 360 -18.66 -12.90 -51.28
N PRO A 361 -18.31 -11.79 -50.59
CA PRO A 361 -17.29 -11.84 -49.56
C PRO A 361 -17.74 -12.87 -48.54
N GLN A 362 -17.00 -13.98 -48.45
CA GLN A 362 -17.15 -14.87 -47.31
C GLN A 362 -17.08 -14.00 -46.04
N PRO A 363 -17.90 -14.27 -45.02
CA PRO A 363 -17.87 -13.51 -43.78
C PRO A 363 -16.41 -13.44 -43.34
N SER A 364 -15.88 -12.21 -43.29
CA SER A 364 -14.47 -11.96 -43.02
C SER A 364 -14.06 -12.76 -41.79
N GLU A 365 -12.81 -13.23 -41.74
CA GLU A 365 -12.30 -13.96 -40.57
C GLU A 365 -12.63 -13.23 -39.27
N ILE A 366 -12.65 -11.89 -39.29
CA ILE A 366 -13.09 -11.02 -38.20
C ILE A 366 -14.54 -11.27 -37.76
N SER A 367 -15.47 -11.45 -38.70
CA SER A 367 -16.87 -11.81 -38.40
C SER A 367 -16.97 -13.21 -37.80
N GLN A 368 -16.15 -14.14 -38.29
CA GLN A 368 -16.07 -15.50 -37.72
C GLN A 368 -15.49 -15.49 -36.31
N TYR A 369 -14.43 -14.71 -36.05
CA TYR A 369 -13.87 -14.52 -34.71
C TYR A 369 -14.85 -13.83 -33.76
N ARG A 370 -15.66 -12.87 -34.23
CA ARG A 370 -16.74 -12.28 -33.42
C ARG A 370 -17.80 -13.32 -33.06
N ALA A 371 -18.22 -14.16 -34.00
CA ALA A 371 -19.20 -15.23 -33.74
C ALA A 371 -18.66 -16.28 -32.75
N ILE A 372 -17.39 -16.68 -32.89
CA ILE A 372 -16.72 -17.61 -31.97
C ILE A 372 -16.55 -17.00 -30.57
N ALA A 373 -16.14 -15.73 -30.49
CA ALA A 373 -15.99 -15.03 -29.20
C ALA A 373 -17.32 -14.91 -28.44
N VAL A 374 -18.42 -14.61 -29.13
CA VAL A 374 -19.76 -14.57 -28.53
C VAL A 374 -20.17 -15.96 -28.02
N ARG A 375 -19.87 -17.03 -28.77
CA ARG A 375 -20.15 -18.41 -28.35
C ARG A 375 -19.31 -18.84 -27.14
N CYS A 376 -18.04 -18.47 -27.08
CA CYS A 376 -17.16 -18.71 -25.92
C CYS A 376 -17.61 -17.95 -24.66
N LEU A 377 -18.03 -16.68 -24.80
CA LEU A 377 -18.58 -15.89 -23.69
C LEU A 377 -19.86 -16.52 -23.14
N LEU A 378 -20.73 -17.04 -24.02
CA LEU A 378 -21.97 -17.69 -23.59
C LEU A 378 -21.70 -19.00 -22.83
N CYS A 379 -20.77 -19.84 -23.31
CA CYS A 379 -20.40 -21.10 -22.67
C CYS A 379 -19.69 -20.90 -21.31
N THR A 380 -18.83 -19.88 -21.19
CA THR A 380 -18.13 -19.57 -19.95
C THR A 380 -19.04 -18.93 -18.91
N ALA A 381 -19.96 -18.04 -19.32
CA ALA A 381 -20.95 -17.46 -18.43
C ALA A 381 -21.95 -18.50 -17.91
N THR A 382 -22.43 -19.41 -18.77
CA THR A 382 -23.32 -20.50 -18.36
C THR A 382 -22.62 -21.50 -17.43
N GLY A 383 -21.40 -21.95 -17.76
CA GLY A 383 -20.62 -22.84 -16.89
C GLY A 383 -20.29 -22.22 -15.52
N ALA A 384 -19.92 -20.94 -15.49
CA ALA A 384 -19.66 -20.23 -14.24
C ALA A 384 -20.94 -20.03 -13.40
N SER A 385 -22.08 -19.74 -14.04
CA SER A 385 -23.36 -19.60 -13.35
C SER A 385 -23.86 -20.91 -12.74
N VAL A 386 -23.68 -22.03 -13.43
CA VAL A 386 -24.04 -23.37 -12.93
C VAL A 386 -23.13 -23.75 -11.75
N GLY A 387 -21.82 -23.49 -11.85
CA GLY A 387 -20.87 -23.74 -10.76
C GLY A 387 -21.14 -22.88 -9.51
N LEU A 388 -21.47 -21.60 -9.68
CA LEU A 388 -21.83 -20.71 -8.57
C LEU A 388 -23.16 -21.10 -7.93
N LYS A 389 -24.15 -21.54 -8.72
CA LYS A 389 -25.43 -22.04 -8.21
C LYS A 389 -25.26 -23.32 -7.38
N ALA A 390 -24.44 -24.26 -7.85
CA ALA A 390 -24.12 -25.48 -7.11
C ALA A 390 -23.36 -25.18 -5.78
N GLN A 391 -22.46 -24.20 -5.77
CA GLN A 391 -21.79 -23.77 -4.54
C GLN A 391 -22.75 -23.12 -3.54
N LEU A 392 -23.70 -22.31 -4.02
CA LEU A 392 -24.75 -21.71 -3.19
C LEU A 392 -25.65 -22.79 -2.56
N GLU A 393 -26.10 -23.76 -3.35
CA GLU A 393 -26.93 -24.88 -2.84
C GLU A 393 -26.17 -25.75 -1.83
N ALA A 394 -24.87 -25.99 -2.02
CA ALA A 394 -24.04 -26.71 -1.07
C ALA A 394 -23.87 -25.94 0.25
N LYS A 395 -23.72 -24.61 0.19
CA LYS A 395 -23.62 -23.74 1.36
C LYS A 395 -24.94 -23.64 2.13
N ASP A 396 -26.07 -23.59 1.43
CA ASP A 396 -27.40 -23.64 2.04
C ASP A 396 -27.67 -24.97 2.74
N LYS A 397 -27.23 -26.09 2.16
CA LYS A 397 -27.30 -27.41 2.82
C LYS A 397 -26.45 -27.46 4.09
N GLN A 398 -25.25 -26.87 4.09
CA GLN A 398 -24.42 -26.75 5.30
C GLN A 398 -25.10 -25.90 6.37
N LEU A 399 -25.73 -24.78 6.01
CA LEU A 399 -26.43 -23.92 6.97
C LEU A 399 -27.67 -24.60 7.57
N ARG A 400 -28.41 -25.40 6.80
CA ARG A 400 -29.53 -26.21 7.33
C ARG A 400 -29.05 -27.32 8.27
N ALA A 401 -27.91 -27.94 7.98
CA ALA A 401 -27.35 -28.98 8.84
C ALA A 401 -26.90 -28.43 10.21
N VAL A 402 -26.50 -27.15 10.27
CA VAL A 402 -26.11 -26.47 11.53
C VAL A 402 -27.33 -25.99 12.33
N GLN A 403 -28.48 -25.76 11.69
CA GLN A 403 -29.71 -25.33 12.37
C GLN A 403 -30.59 -26.47 12.92
N GLN A 404 -30.24 -27.74 12.67
CA GLN A 404 -30.90 -28.86 13.32
C GLN A 404 -30.14 -29.26 14.58
N PRO A 405 -30.69 -29.03 15.80
CA PRO A 405 -30.10 -29.56 17.01
C PRO A 405 -30.24 -31.10 17.03
N PRO A 406 -29.23 -31.85 17.50
CA PRO A 406 -29.33 -33.29 17.62
C PRO A 406 -30.34 -33.63 18.72
N GLY A 407 -31.28 -34.51 18.39
CA GLY A 407 -32.28 -35.03 19.32
C GLY A 407 -31.62 -35.82 20.47
N GLY A 408 -32.09 -35.54 21.68
CA GLY A 408 -31.79 -36.25 22.92
C GLY A 408 -32.76 -35.81 24.03
N PRO A 409 -33.09 -36.68 25.00
CA PRO A 409 -34.47 -36.97 25.36
C PRO A 409 -35.07 -36.09 26.47
N ALA A 410 -36.40 -36.15 26.50
CA ALA A 410 -37.31 -35.49 27.43
C ALA A 410 -36.99 -35.74 28.91
N LEU A 411 -37.06 -34.68 29.71
CA LEU A 411 -37.44 -34.77 31.11
C LEU A 411 -38.17 -33.50 31.56
N ALA A 412 -39.25 -33.74 32.29
CA ALA A 412 -40.33 -32.85 32.63
C ALA A 412 -40.01 -31.89 33.78
N THR A 413 -40.68 -30.73 33.83
CA THR A 413 -41.40 -30.23 35.03
C THR A 413 -42.30 -29.02 34.69
N PRO A 414 -43.37 -28.77 35.48
CA PRO A 414 -44.58 -28.08 35.03
C PRO A 414 -44.69 -26.63 35.52
N ALA A 415 -45.47 -25.81 34.81
CA ALA A 415 -46.07 -24.60 35.36
C ALA A 415 -47.43 -24.31 34.72
N LEU A 416 -48.47 -24.36 35.55
CA LEU A 416 -49.81 -23.76 35.37
C LEU A 416 -49.72 -22.23 35.67
N PRO A 417 -50.81 -21.44 35.55
CA PRO A 417 -51.81 -21.35 34.49
C PRO A 417 -51.96 -19.91 33.95
N ALA A 418 -52.89 -19.77 33.01
CA ALA A 418 -53.26 -18.59 32.24
C ALA A 418 -53.89 -17.43 33.05
N ILE A 419 -53.54 -16.21 32.62
CA ILE A 419 -54.27 -14.93 32.70
C ILE A 419 -53.85 -14.22 31.39
N GLY A 420 -54.68 -13.73 30.47
CA GLY A 420 -56.01 -13.13 30.58
C GLY A 420 -55.92 -11.76 29.88
N ASP A 421 -56.67 -11.62 28.78
CA ASP A 421 -57.17 -10.41 28.12
C ASP A 421 -56.36 -9.59 27.09
N ASP A 422 -57.04 -9.45 25.94
CA ASP A 422 -57.28 -8.28 25.08
C ASP A 422 -56.08 -7.57 24.42
N GLY A 423 -56.08 -7.22 23.13
CA GLY A 423 -57.12 -7.15 22.13
C GLY A 423 -56.68 -6.16 21.05
N ALA A 424 -57.22 -6.29 19.84
CA ALA A 424 -57.22 -5.32 18.74
C ALA A 424 -56.00 -5.22 17.78
N SER A 425 -56.22 -5.84 16.61
CA SER A 425 -56.35 -5.16 15.31
C SER A 425 -55.14 -4.86 14.42
N ARG A 426 -55.18 -5.57 13.27
CA ARG A 426 -55.10 -5.08 11.87
C ARG A 426 -53.71 -4.76 11.27
N ILE A 427 -53.32 -5.55 10.27
CA ILE A 427 -53.12 -5.21 8.83
C ILE A 427 -52.50 -6.44 8.09
N PRO A 428 -52.77 -6.66 6.78
CA PRO A 428 -53.04 -7.98 6.23
C PRO A 428 -51.87 -8.66 5.50
N VAL A 429 -52.08 -9.95 5.28
CA VAL A 429 -51.31 -10.88 4.44
C VAL A 429 -51.93 -10.95 3.04
N CYS A 430 -51.10 -10.82 2.00
CA CYS A 430 -51.23 -11.41 0.65
C CYS A 430 -49.78 -11.61 0.15
N LEU A 431 -49.21 -12.81 -0.06
CA LEU A 431 -49.47 -13.79 -1.15
C LEU A 431 -49.70 -13.08 -2.50
N ALA A 432 -49.03 -13.35 -3.62
CA ALA A 432 -48.03 -14.34 -4.01
C ALA A 432 -47.53 -13.95 -5.43
N LEU A 433 -46.46 -14.59 -5.91
CA LEU A 433 -46.15 -14.84 -7.34
C LEU A 433 -45.74 -13.58 -8.16
N SER A 434 -44.84 -13.58 -9.14
CA SER A 434 -44.11 -14.59 -9.89
C SER A 434 -43.05 -13.85 -10.74
N SER A 435 -41.93 -14.52 -10.99
CA SER A 435 -41.04 -14.48 -12.17
C SER A 435 -40.90 -13.21 -13.04
N GLY A 436 -39.66 -12.86 -13.40
CA GLY A 436 -39.45 -11.99 -14.56
C GLY A 436 -38.04 -11.44 -14.74
N SER A 437 -37.14 -12.26 -15.26
CA SER A 437 -35.83 -11.87 -15.78
C SER A 437 -35.91 -10.77 -16.86
N ARG A 438 -34.99 -9.79 -16.83
CA ARG A 438 -34.36 -9.01 -17.93
C ARG A 438 -33.93 -7.62 -17.42
N ARG A 439 -32.95 -6.89 -17.96
CA ARG A 439 -31.78 -7.13 -18.80
C ARG A 439 -31.15 -5.73 -18.91
N LEU A 440 -29.86 -5.62 -18.59
CA LEU A 440 -29.02 -4.48 -18.99
C LEU A 440 -29.03 -4.36 -20.51
N GLU A 441 -29.38 -3.18 -21.02
CA GLU A 441 -28.70 -2.43 -22.09
C GLU A 441 -29.57 -1.24 -22.49
N ARG A 442 -28.97 -0.05 -22.64
CA ARG A 442 -28.63 0.46 -23.97
C ARG A 442 -28.11 1.90 -23.91
N VAL A 443 -26.81 2.01 -24.18
CA VAL A 443 -26.22 3.11 -24.93
C VAL A 443 -26.92 3.19 -26.30
N ARG A 444 -27.38 4.38 -26.70
CA ARG A 444 -27.58 4.70 -28.11
C ARG A 444 -27.12 6.12 -28.42
N SER A 445 -26.10 6.16 -29.28
CA SER A 445 -25.81 7.22 -30.25
C SER A 445 -26.92 7.29 -31.30
N CYS A 446 -27.17 8.47 -31.88
CA CYS A 446 -27.04 8.76 -33.33
C CYS A 446 -27.29 10.24 -33.67
N LEU A 447 -26.58 10.72 -34.70
CA LEU A 447 -26.57 12.07 -35.29
C LEU A 447 -27.75 12.30 -36.25
N SER A 448 -28.22 13.56 -36.44
CA SER A 448 -28.18 14.30 -37.73
C SER A 448 -29.20 15.47 -37.87
N THR A 449 -28.68 16.65 -38.21
CA THR A 449 -29.20 17.83 -38.95
C THR A 449 -30.46 18.61 -38.51
N GLY A 450 -30.22 19.82 -37.97
CA GLY A 450 -30.64 21.11 -38.55
C GLY A 450 -32.11 21.52 -38.54
N ASN A 451 -32.60 22.15 -37.46
CA ASN A 451 -33.09 23.55 -37.45
C ASN A 451 -33.54 23.97 -36.03
N VAL A 452 -33.16 25.20 -35.69
CA VAL A 452 -33.65 26.13 -34.66
C VAL A 452 -34.81 25.67 -33.77
N ALA A 453 -34.53 25.40 -32.48
CA ALA A 453 -35.27 25.89 -31.30
C ALA A 453 -34.82 25.15 -30.03
N ALA A 454 -34.60 25.95 -28.97
CA ALA A 454 -34.55 25.63 -27.54
C ALA A 454 -34.67 24.17 -27.11
N LEU A 455 -33.70 23.69 -26.33
CA LEU A 455 -33.89 22.89 -25.10
C LEU A 455 -32.50 22.60 -24.49
N GLY A 456 -31.99 23.56 -23.71
CA GLY A 456 -30.81 23.37 -22.87
C GLY A 456 -31.17 22.54 -21.64
N GLY A 457 -30.71 21.29 -21.59
CA GLY A 457 -30.69 20.53 -20.34
C GLY A 457 -29.63 21.12 -19.41
N PRO A 458 -29.94 21.35 -18.11
CA PRO A 458 -29.00 22.01 -17.21
C PRO A 458 -27.77 21.11 -17.00
N LEU A 459 -26.58 21.68 -17.23
CA LEU A 459 -25.32 21.10 -16.77
C LEU A 459 -25.45 20.75 -15.28
N PRO A 460 -24.96 19.57 -14.83
CA PRO A 460 -24.97 19.25 -13.41
C PRO A 460 -24.24 20.36 -12.67
N SER A 461 -24.97 21.05 -11.79
CA SER A 461 -24.44 22.14 -10.99
C SER A 461 -23.19 21.66 -10.25
N ALA A 462 -22.15 22.50 -10.18
CA ALA A 462 -20.90 22.19 -9.48
C ALA A 462 -21.11 21.67 -8.04
N ALA A 463 -22.26 22.01 -7.43
CA ALA A 463 -22.71 21.46 -6.15
C ALA A 463 -22.90 19.93 -6.18
N VAL A 464 -23.47 19.37 -7.24
CA VAL A 464 -23.72 17.91 -7.37
C VAL A 464 -22.41 17.15 -7.56
N ALA A 465 -21.46 17.71 -8.31
CA ALA A 465 -20.13 17.12 -8.48
C ALA A 465 -19.33 17.14 -7.17
N MET A 466 -19.41 18.24 -6.41
CA MET A 466 -18.79 18.35 -5.08
C MET A 466 -19.42 17.38 -4.08
N GLU A 467 -20.75 17.22 -4.11
CA GLU A 467 -21.45 16.28 -3.25
C GLU A 467 -21.10 14.82 -3.57
N GLN A 468 -21.01 14.45 -4.85
CA GLN A 468 -20.52 13.12 -5.25
C GLN A 468 -19.09 12.87 -4.78
N GLN A 469 -18.19 13.86 -4.92
CA GLN A 469 -16.82 13.73 -4.43
C GLN A 469 -16.78 13.53 -2.90
N GLN A 470 -17.63 14.25 -2.17
CA GLN A 470 -17.73 14.09 -0.72
C GLN A 470 -18.30 12.72 -0.31
N GLN A 471 -19.29 12.21 -1.05
CA GLN A 471 -19.83 10.87 -0.83
C GLN A 471 -18.81 9.77 -1.13
N GLN A 472 -18.01 9.91 -2.19
CA GLN A 472 -16.93 8.99 -2.50
C GLN A 472 -15.88 8.96 -1.38
N LEU A 473 -15.45 10.14 -0.89
CA LEU A 473 -14.50 10.23 0.22
C LEU A 473 -15.04 9.58 1.50
N LYS A 474 -16.35 9.70 1.76
CA LYS A 474 -17.01 9.04 2.90
C LYS A 474 -16.95 7.51 2.76
N GLN A 475 -17.20 6.96 1.57
CA GLN A 475 -17.15 5.51 1.33
C GLN A 475 -15.72 4.95 1.44
N GLU A 476 -14.73 5.66 0.90
CA GLU A 476 -13.32 5.28 1.02
C GLU A 476 -12.87 5.27 2.50
N MET A 477 -13.25 6.30 3.26
CA MET A 477 -13.00 6.37 4.70
C MET A 477 -13.68 5.25 5.50
N GLU A 478 -14.92 4.91 5.17
CA GLU A 478 -15.63 3.80 5.83
C GLU A 478 -14.97 2.45 5.53
N THR A 479 -14.51 2.26 4.30
CA THR A 479 -13.77 1.06 3.89
C THR A 479 -12.46 0.95 4.68
N LEU A 480 -11.70 2.05 4.81
CA LEU A 480 -10.46 2.08 5.58
C LEU A 480 -10.70 1.78 7.08
N ARG A 481 -11.82 2.24 7.65
CA ARG A 481 -12.20 1.88 9.03
C ARG A 481 -12.50 0.40 9.18
N LYS A 482 -13.20 -0.20 8.21
CA LYS A 482 -13.53 -1.64 8.25
C LYS A 482 -12.28 -2.49 8.18
N THR A 483 -11.35 -2.18 7.28
CA THR A 483 -10.07 -2.90 7.16
C THR A 483 -9.21 -2.73 8.40
N PHE A 484 -9.17 -1.52 8.98
CA PHE A 484 -8.42 -1.28 10.21
C PHE A 484 -8.98 -2.08 11.40
N ARG A 485 -10.31 -2.09 11.59
CA ARG A 485 -10.96 -2.91 12.64
C ARG A 485 -10.74 -4.39 12.44
N GLN A 486 -10.69 -4.85 11.19
CA GLN A 486 -10.38 -6.24 10.89
C GLN A 486 -8.93 -6.58 11.27
N SER A 487 -7.97 -5.73 10.91
CA SER A 487 -6.56 -5.92 11.27
C SER A 487 -6.35 -5.92 12.78
N LEU A 488 -7.07 -5.07 13.54
CA LEU A 488 -7.07 -5.13 15.01
C LEU A 488 -7.56 -6.48 15.54
N ARG A 489 -8.68 -7.00 15.02
CA ARG A 489 -9.22 -8.31 15.45
C ARG A 489 -8.26 -9.45 15.15
N GLU A 490 -7.64 -9.48 13.98
CA GLU A 490 -6.67 -10.51 13.60
C GLU A 490 -5.44 -10.48 14.52
N LYS A 491 -5.01 -9.30 14.98
CA LYS A 491 -3.92 -9.18 15.96
C LYS A 491 -4.34 -9.60 17.36
N ASP A 492 -5.53 -9.21 17.81
CA ASP A 492 -6.07 -9.65 19.10
C ASP A 492 -6.19 -11.19 19.14
N GLU A 493 -6.63 -11.82 18.04
CA GLU A 493 -6.69 -13.28 17.89
C GLU A 493 -5.29 -13.92 17.94
N ARG A 494 -4.29 -13.35 17.23
CA ARG A 494 -2.92 -13.84 17.28
C ARG A 494 -2.27 -13.73 18.67
N ILE A 495 -2.56 -12.65 19.40
CA ILE A 495 -2.13 -12.48 20.79
C ILE A 495 -2.76 -13.56 21.67
N ALA A 496 -4.05 -13.84 21.51
CA ALA A 496 -4.74 -14.90 22.25
C ALA A 496 -4.16 -16.29 21.95
N ASP A 497 -3.87 -16.59 20.69
CA ASP A 497 -3.24 -17.86 20.29
C ASP A 497 -1.85 -18.04 20.92
N LEU A 498 -1.02 -16.99 20.92
CA LEU A 498 0.32 -17.03 21.53
C LEU A 498 0.25 -17.17 23.04
N GLN A 499 -0.71 -16.50 23.70
CA GLN A 499 -0.96 -16.67 25.12
C GLN A 499 -1.37 -18.12 25.46
N GLN A 500 -2.27 -18.70 24.65
CA GLN A 500 -2.67 -20.09 24.83
C GLN A 500 -1.51 -21.07 24.61
N GLN A 501 -0.64 -20.81 23.63
CA GLN A 501 0.57 -21.60 23.39
C GLN A 501 1.56 -21.49 24.56
N GLN A 502 1.71 -20.30 25.14
CA GLN A 502 2.54 -20.08 26.31
C GLN A 502 2.03 -20.86 27.53
N GLU A 503 0.72 -20.83 27.79
CA GLU A 503 0.09 -21.62 28.87
C GLU A 503 0.31 -23.13 28.67
N HIS A 504 0.16 -23.63 27.44
CA HIS A 504 0.39 -25.05 27.13
C HIS A 504 1.86 -25.46 27.24
N GLN A 505 2.81 -24.60 26.89
CA GLN A 505 4.25 -24.91 26.99
C GLN A 505 4.75 -24.84 28.43
N SER A 506 4.24 -23.90 29.23
CA SER A 506 4.54 -23.82 30.66
C SER A 506 4.07 -25.08 31.41
N ALA A 507 2.95 -25.68 30.98
CA ALA A 507 2.48 -26.96 31.51
C ALA A 507 3.34 -28.18 31.10
N ASN A 508 4.07 -28.11 29.98
CA ASN A 508 4.82 -29.23 29.40
C ASN A 508 6.36 -29.14 29.58
N GLY A 509 6.88 -28.09 30.22
CA GLY A 509 8.29 -28.00 30.65
C GLY A 509 9.33 -27.83 29.52
N GLY A 510 8.94 -27.34 28.35
CA GLY A 510 9.86 -27.07 27.23
C GLY A 510 10.47 -25.66 27.32
N SER A 511 11.77 -25.53 27.63
CA SER A 511 12.38 -24.24 27.99
C SER A 511 13.01 -23.42 26.85
N VAL A 512 13.11 -23.96 25.63
CA VAL A 512 13.97 -23.36 24.59
C VAL A 512 13.27 -22.28 23.75
N ASP A 513 11.93 -22.27 23.69
CA ASP A 513 11.15 -21.34 22.83
C ASP A 513 10.34 -20.27 23.60
N GLU A 514 10.29 -20.32 24.94
CA GLU A 514 9.49 -19.38 25.74
C GLU A 514 9.94 -17.93 25.59
N ASN A 515 11.25 -17.68 25.47
CA ASN A 515 11.79 -16.33 25.30
C ASN A 515 11.44 -15.73 23.94
N ALA A 516 11.45 -16.54 22.87
CA ALA A 516 11.13 -16.08 21.52
C ALA A 516 9.63 -15.74 21.40
N MET A 517 8.76 -16.60 21.95
CA MET A 517 7.32 -16.34 21.99
C MET A 517 6.96 -15.17 22.90
N SER A 518 7.65 -15.02 24.04
CA SER A 518 7.42 -13.88 24.94
C SER A 518 7.79 -12.56 24.28
N GLN A 519 8.88 -12.54 23.50
CA GLN A 519 9.25 -11.36 22.72
C GLN A 519 8.24 -11.07 21.60
N GLU A 520 7.80 -12.08 20.83
CA GLU A 520 6.77 -11.91 19.79
C GLU A 520 5.45 -11.39 20.38
N LEU A 521 5.07 -11.90 21.56
CA LEU A 521 3.88 -11.46 22.28
C LEU A 521 3.99 -9.98 22.71
N GLN A 522 5.15 -9.59 23.25
CA GLN A 522 5.40 -8.21 23.66
C GLN A 522 5.37 -7.26 22.44
N ASP A 523 6.04 -7.61 21.35
CA ASP A 523 6.08 -6.81 20.13
C ASP A 523 4.66 -6.61 19.55
N LEU A 524 3.85 -7.69 19.53
CA LEU A 524 2.46 -7.64 19.07
C LEU A 524 1.58 -6.77 19.98
N GLN A 525 1.79 -6.82 21.30
CA GLN A 525 1.08 -5.97 22.26
C GLN A 525 1.42 -4.49 22.03
N GLU A 526 2.71 -4.15 21.93
CA GLU A 526 3.17 -2.78 21.65
C GLU A 526 2.60 -2.25 20.33
N GLU A 527 2.65 -3.05 19.25
CA GLU A 527 2.09 -2.66 17.96
C GLU A 527 0.56 -2.49 18.02
N ASN A 528 -0.15 -3.33 18.76
CA ASN A 528 -1.60 -3.21 18.95
C ASN A 528 -1.97 -1.92 19.71
N THR A 529 -1.23 -1.58 20.77
CA THR A 529 -1.44 -0.31 21.50
C THR A 529 -1.20 0.90 20.61
N PHE A 530 -0.16 0.87 19.78
CA PHE A 530 0.13 1.92 18.82
C PHE A 530 -1.00 2.09 17.80
N LEU A 531 -1.50 0.99 17.24
CA LEU A 531 -2.61 1.03 16.28
C LEU A 531 -3.89 1.61 16.90
N ARG A 532 -4.23 1.26 18.14
CA ARG A 532 -5.37 1.85 18.85
C ARG A 532 -5.22 3.36 18.98
N HIS A 533 -4.03 3.83 19.34
CA HIS A 533 -3.75 5.26 19.47
C HIS A 533 -3.85 6.02 18.14
N GLU A 534 -3.31 5.48 17.05
CA GLU A 534 -3.42 6.09 15.72
C GLU A 534 -4.86 6.09 15.20
N PHE A 535 -5.63 5.05 15.51
CA PHE A 535 -7.06 5.02 15.19
C PHE A 535 -7.82 6.15 15.88
N ASP A 536 -7.57 6.37 17.16
CA ASP A 536 -8.20 7.45 17.92
C ASP A 536 -7.83 8.83 17.37
N LYS A 537 -6.57 9.04 16.96
CA LYS A 537 -6.16 10.26 16.26
C LYS A 537 -6.90 10.44 14.93
N LEU A 538 -7.00 9.38 14.12
CA LEU A 538 -7.69 9.44 12.83
C LEU A 538 -9.20 9.72 13.03
N LYS A 539 -9.80 9.11 14.05
CA LYS A 539 -11.18 9.35 14.45
C LYS A 539 -11.38 10.82 14.84
N ALA A 540 -10.52 11.38 15.69
CA ALA A 540 -10.59 12.78 16.11
C ALA A 540 -10.46 13.76 14.93
N ARG A 541 -9.52 13.53 14.01
CA ARG A 541 -9.37 14.33 12.79
C ARG A 541 -10.62 14.28 11.91
N TYR A 542 -11.21 13.10 11.76
CA TYR A 542 -12.45 12.96 10.99
C TYR A 542 -13.63 13.66 11.65
N GLU A 543 -13.80 13.52 12.96
CA GLU A 543 -14.86 14.21 13.69
C GLU A 543 -14.75 15.72 13.54
N ALA A 544 -13.53 16.27 13.52
CA ALA A 544 -13.30 17.69 13.25
C ALA A 544 -13.70 18.12 11.82
N VAL A 545 -13.53 17.25 10.82
CA VAL A 545 -13.90 17.54 9.42
C VAL A 545 -15.40 17.39 9.19
N VAL A 546 -16.03 16.36 9.77
CA VAL A 546 -17.45 16.06 9.55
C VAL A 546 -18.37 16.89 10.45
N ARG A 547 -17.89 17.25 11.63
CA ARG A 547 -18.59 18.11 12.57
C ARG A 547 -17.79 19.39 12.75
N PRO A 548 -17.75 20.27 11.72
CA PRO A 548 -17.14 21.57 11.89
C PRO A 548 -17.81 22.24 13.10
N PRO A 549 -17.06 22.96 13.95
CA PRO A 549 -17.60 23.57 15.15
C PRO A 549 -18.80 24.41 14.73
N SER A 550 -20.01 23.97 15.12
CA SER A 550 -21.23 24.72 14.91
C SER A 550 -20.99 26.10 15.49
N GLY A 551 -20.95 27.12 14.63
CA GLY A 551 -20.48 28.46 14.97
C GLY A 551 -21.04 28.89 16.32
N SER A 552 -20.14 29.15 17.26
CA SER A 552 -20.46 29.91 18.46
C SER A 552 -21.06 31.22 17.98
N GLY A 553 -22.39 31.30 18.08
CA GLY A 553 -23.15 32.49 17.73
C GLY A 553 -22.51 33.66 18.46
N LYS A 554 -21.93 34.59 17.69
CA LYS A 554 -21.55 35.92 18.15
C LYS A 554 -22.80 36.56 18.76
N LYS A 555 -23.00 36.41 20.07
CA LYS A 555 -23.91 37.26 20.84
C LYS A 555 -23.39 38.69 20.68
N LYS A 556 -24.04 39.46 19.80
CA LYS A 556 -23.90 40.92 19.75
C LYS A 556 -24.12 41.46 21.17
N PRO A 557 -23.19 42.24 21.75
CA PRO A 557 -23.51 43.00 22.94
C PRO A 557 -24.51 44.09 22.53
N HIS A 558 -25.74 44.00 23.04
CA HIS A 558 -26.65 45.13 23.02
C HIS A 558 -26.09 46.19 23.97
N GLY A 559 -25.60 47.29 23.40
CA GLY A 559 -25.37 48.52 24.13
C GLY A 559 -26.68 49.01 24.72
N LYS A 560 -26.70 49.20 26.05
CA LYS A 560 -27.65 50.08 26.70
C LYS A 560 -27.10 51.49 26.60
N ALA A 561 -27.88 52.37 25.98
CA ALA A 561 -27.72 53.81 26.08
C ALA A 561 -28.03 54.25 27.53
N GLN A 562 -27.19 55.14 28.05
CA GLN A 562 -27.57 56.16 29.01
C GLN A 562 -26.77 57.42 28.69
#